data_AF-A0A0D2GZ36-F1
#
_entry.id   AF-A0A0D2GZ36-F1
#
_cell.length_a   1.000
_cell.length_b   1.000
_cell.length_c   1.000
_cell.angle_alpha   90.00
_cell.angle_beta   90.00
_cell.angle_gamma   90.00
#
_symmetry.space_group_name_H-M   'P 1'
#
loop_
_entity.id
_entity.type
_entity.pdbx_description
1 polymer ?
#
loop_
_entity_poly.entity_id
_entity_poly.type
_entity_poly.pdbx_seq_one_letter_code
_entity_poly.pdbx_strand_id
1 'polypeptide(L)'
;MPLTAPISLAPIDPNAGQISTGVYHDIFGDDERKSLDSVHGTVLSSGMSVELEYAAQTSPTASPNHATDTAETLPRSRLPRFIKFLPSHLDQDDLRYLQARGCFTFLSADLCKTIMRRYAEFIHPLVPVIDLEEFVAALFSDVEKKISPLLYHAVMCAGLAAVDVQTILSHGFESKVAARKQCYTRAKVLFDMDVETDRLVTCQASILLSSWASYEHSRDPFYWMGVAISEACTLRIDKPGSNTNLPKKDQVLRQRIWWTLILRECDICLTLGRPPRISLYRSPLPQHDIFGNTASLSHYSHLPETGKLRRDPWIQRRLEMAYIEKAKLALVIYQILKLSSSNDDVASGQKSRNARIWQLESELKDWRLQLPMELTSYDAALNLFEGADRSLQMTMSTLLLTQLMAVVMLHRSEASATNWPKSSQIGDDWFDDIEALDAQGHTRSIRQAAHEITTIHETLHEQQLTGSLPPTCVATICTAVFVHLLDARSTEGPIREAALKHLDTCLTILPELGQVNEAANDIARLIVPAVQAVRASSAPATSKENATSPSRPTGLNRPQYTNGAPLDTPSFMDGVMPDQAPIINGTLSPWDLFGSALEFGGQDPFFGIEGIFDPE
;
A
#
# COMPACT_ATOMS: atom_id res chain seq x y z
N MET A 1 9.23 19.79 44.01
CA MET A 1 8.24 18.69 43.98
C MET A 1 7.39 18.87 42.74
N PRO A 2 7.36 17.92 41.79
CA PRO A 2 6.44 17.95 40.69
C PRO A 2 5.09 17.38 41.15
N LEU A 3 4.01 18.13 40.93
CA LEU A 3 2.63 17.68 41.12
C LEU A 3 1.94 17.73 39.74
N THR A 4 2.36 16.86 38.84
CA THR A 4 1.53 16.51 37.68
C THR A 4 0.48 15.53 38.17
N ALA A 5 -0.68 16.07 38.54
CA ALA A 5 -1.86 15.26 38.84
C ALA A 5 -2.27 14.48 37.57
N PRO A 6 -2.57 13.17 37.69
CA PRO A 6 -2.95 12.35 36.54
C PRO A 6 -4.31 12.79 36.00
N ILE A 7 -4.39 12.86 34.66
CA ILE A 7 -5.62 13.11 33.90
C ILE A 7 -6.63 12.03 34.26
N SER A 8 -7.61 12.39 35.10
CA SER A 8 -8.76 11.56 35.42
C SER A 8 -9.67 11.53 34.19
N LEU A 9 -9.65 10.42 33.47
CA LEU A 9 -10.65 10.11 32.45
C LEU A 9 -12.04 10.23 33.08
N ALA A 10 -12.88 11.11 32.52
CA ALA A 10 -14.27 11.24 32.96
C ALA A 10 -15.00 9.88 32.86
N PRO A 11 -15.92 9.57 33.78
CA PRO A 11 -16.65 8.30 33.75
C PRO A 11 -17.51 8.24 32.49
N ILE A 12 -17.31 7.18 31.70
CA ILE A 12 -18.12 6.87 30.53
C ILE A 12 -19.53 6.50 31.01
N ASP A 13 -20.54 7.20 30.48
CA ASP A 13 -21.95 6.97 30.76
C ASP A 13 -22.33 5.51 30.46
N PRO A 14 -22.86 4.74 31.44
CA PRO A 14 -23.26 3.35 31.24
C PRO A 14 -24.42 3.16 30.27
N ASN A 15 -25.09 4.22 29.80
CA ASN A 15 -26.16 4.14 28.81
C ASN A 15 -25.72 4.37 27.36
N ALA A 16 -24.42 4.50 27.05
CA ALA A 16 -23.94 4.49 25.66
C ALA A 16 -23.90 3.08 25.01
N GLY A 17 -24.68 2.13 25.56
CA GLY A 17 -24.88 0.81 25.00
C GLY A 17 -26.12 0.77 24.12
N GLN A 18 -25.92 0.81 22.79
CA GLN A 18 -26.68 0.09 21.75
C GLN A 18 -26.32 0.66 20.36
N ILE A 19 -25.05 0.52 19.95
CA ILE A 19 -24.73 0.52 18.51
C ILE A 19 -24.44 -0.93 18.15
N SER A 20 -25.43 -1.51 17.49
CA SER A 20 -25.50 -2.89 17.02
C SER A 20 -24.20 -3.33 16.34
N THR A 21 -23.58 -4.38 16.86
CA THR A 21 -22.52 -5.16 16.18
C THR A 21 -23.07 -6.02 15.03
N GLY A 22 -24.18 -5.61 14.41
CA GLY A 22 -24.96 -6.41 13.46
C GLY A 22 -24.29 -6.70 12.11
N VAL A 23 -23.28 -5.92 11.69
CA VAL A 23 -22.70 -6.11 10.35
C VAL A 23 -21.90 -7.41 10.21
N TYR A 24 -21.41 -7.99 11.31
CA TYR A 24 -20.68 -9.27 11.27
C TYR A 24 -21.58 -10.49 11.43
N HIS A 25 -22.81 -10.33 11.92
CA HIS A 25 -23.72 -11.46 12.17
C HIS A 25 -24.66 -11.76 10.99
N ASP A 26 -24.94 -10.76 10.14
CA ASP A 26 -25.86 -10.96 8.99
C ASP A 26 -25.22 -11.66 7.79
N ILE A 27 -23.89 -11.73 7.71
CA ILE A 27 -23.20 -12.45 6.61
C ILE A 27 -23.10 -13.96 6.89
N PHE A 28 -23.19 -14.38 8.15
CA PHE A 28 -23.00 -15.78 8.55
C PHE A 28 -24.07 -16.28 9.54
N GLY A 29 -25.29 -15.75 9.43
CA GLY A 29 -26.44 -16.23 10.19
C GLY A 29 -26.80 -17.67 9.84
N ASP A 30 -26.65 -18.56 10.82
CA ASP A 30 -26.95 -19.99 10.79
C ASP A 30 -28.42 -20.29 10.40
N ASP A 31 -28.69 -20.52 9.11
CA ASP A 31 -29.86 -21.29 8.67
C ASP A 31 -29.46 -22.75 8.50
N GLU A 32 -29.40 -23.54 9.59
CA GLU A 32 -29.52 -25.01 9.52
C GLU A 32 -29.53 -25.68 10.90
N ARG A 33 -30.59 -25.48 11.71
CA ARG A 33 -30.92 -26.41 12.82
C ARG A 33 -32.42 -26.47 13.11
N LYS A 34 -33.20 -27.20 12.29
CA LYS A 34 -34.42 -27.89 12.76
C LYS A 34 -34.62 -29.23 12.03
N SER A 35 -34.52 -30.30 12.83
CA SER A 35 -35.07 -31.67 12.72
C SER A 35 -35.01 -32.38 11.35
N LEU A 36 -34.18 -33.42 11.18
CA LEU A 36 -34.42 -34.82 11.57
C LEU A 36 -35.73 -35.44 11.06
N ASP A 37 -35.52 -36.56 10.36
CA ASP A 37 -36.37 -37.73 10.12
C ASP A 37 -37.26 -37.83 8.86
N SER A 38 -36.73 -38.66 7.94
CA SER A 38 -37.43 -39.68 7.16
C SER A 38 -38.36 -39.25 6.02
N VAL A 39 -38.03 -39.68 4.79
CA VAL A 39 -38.71 -40.75 4.03
C VAL A 39 -38.18 -40.75 2.57
N HIS A 40 -37.86 -41.95 2.10
CA HIS A 40 -37.56 -42.30 0.71
C HIS A 40 -38.62 -41.80 -0.30
N GLY A 41 -38.20 -41.29 -1.46
CA GLY A 41 -39.12 -41.05 -2.58
C GLY A 41 -38.49 -40.42 -3.84
N THR A 42 -37.92 -41.27 -4.68
CA THR A 42 -38.01 -41.30 -6.16
C THR A 42 -38.08 -40.00 -6.97
N VAL A 43 -37.02 -39.79 -7.76
CA VAL A 43 -36.96 -39.43 -9.20
C VAL A 43 -38.05 -38.49 -9.75
N LEU A 44 -37.61 -37.28 -10.16
CA LEU A 44 -38.14 -36.62 -11.36
C LEU A 44 -36.98 -36.13 -12.23
N SER A 45 -36.98 -36.67 -13.45
CA SER A 45 -36.12 -36.30 -14.57
C SER A 45 -36.86 -35.25 -15.42
N SER A 46 -36.21 -34.14 -15.71
CA SER A 46 -36.37 -33.33 -16.93
C SER A 46 -35.13 -32.42 -16.97
N GLY A 47 -34.25 -32.41 -17.96
CA GLY A 47 -34.47 -32.62 -19.38
C GLY A 47 -34.33 -31.27 -20.09
N MET A 48 -33.10 -30.88 -20.42
CA MET A 48 -32.81 -29.95 -21.51
C MET A 48 -31.32 -30.06 -21.87
N SER A 49 -31.02 -30.99 -22.76
CA SER A 49 -29.79 -31.05 -23.53
C SER A 49 -29.97 -30.17 -24.76
N VAL A 50 -29.04 -29.25 -25.00
CA VAL A 50 -28.91 -28.53 -26.26
C VAL A 50 -27.75 -29.18 -27.01
N GLU A 51 -28.12 -30.01 -27.99
CA GLU A 51 -27.21 -30.58 -28.98
C GLU A 51 -26.90 -29.50 -30.04
N LEU A 52 -25.62 -29.23 -30.25
CA LEU A 52 -25.11 -28.55 -31.43
C LEU A 52 -24.29 -29.55 -32.24
N GLU A 53 -24.79 -29.79 -33.43
CA GLU A 53 -24.48 -30.88 -34.35
C GLU A 53 -23.66 -30.33 -35.53
N TYR A 54 -22.89 -31.24 -36.18
CA TYR A 54 -22.15 -31.10 -37.45
C TYR A 54 -20.84 -30.28 -37.43
N ALA A 55 -19.74 -30.70 -38.08
CA ALA A 55 -19.65 -31.60 -39.23
C ALA A 55 -18.41 -32.51 -39.18
N ALA A 56 -18.64 -33.77 -39.55
CA ALA A 56 -17.65 -34.80 -39.77
C ALA A 56 -16.80 -34.51 -41.02
N GLN A 57 -15.48 -34.73 -40.90
CA GLN A 57 -14.61 -35.03 -42.03
C GLN A 57 -13.85 -36.33 -41.76
N THR A 58 -13.72 -37.08 -42.83
CA THR A 58 -13.46 -38.50 -42.96
C THR A 58 -12.03 -38.94 -42.63
N SER A 59 -11.96 -40.18 -42.13
CA SER A 59 -10.77 -41.02 -41.94
C SER A 59 -9.82 -41.09 -43.14
N PRO A 60 -8.54 -41.35 -42.89
CA PRO A 60 -8.02 -42.65 -43.28
C PRO A 60 -7.19 -43.36 -42.19
N THR A 61 -7.50 -44.64 -42.11
CA THR A 61 -6.77 -45.81 -41.59
C THR A 61 -5.24 -45.75 -41.40
N ALA A 62 -4.83 -46.48 -40.36
CA ALA A 62 -3.61 -47.30 -40.20
C ALA A 62 -2.37 -46.66 -39.54
N SER A 63 -2.26 -46.83 -38.21
CA SER A 63 -1.39 -47.84 -37.57
C SER A 63 -1.23 -47.54 -36.07
N PRO A 64 -1.29 -48.55 -35.17
CA PRO A 64 -1.28 -48.34 -33.74
C PRO A 64 0.16 -48.12 -33.27
N ASN A 65 0.64 -46.88 -33.34
CA ASN A 65 1.73 -46.49 -32.46
C ASN A 65 1.11 -46.38 -31.07
N HIS A 66 1.33 -47.43 -30.27
CA HIS A 66 1.44 -47.30 -28.82
C HIS A 66 2.54 -46.28 -28.55
N ALA A 67 2.23 -44.99 -28.71
CA ALA A 67 2.75 -43.97 -27.85
C ALA A 67 2.32 -44.44 -26.47
N THR A 68 3.24 -45.14 -25.81
CA THR A 68 3.28 -45.17 -24.38
C THR A 68 3.29 -43.69 -24.01
N ASP A 69 2.08 -43.21 -23.73
CA ASP A 69 1.85 -42.02 -22.94
C ASP A 69 2.53 -42.38 -21.62
N THR A 70 3.85 -42.18 -21.63
CA THR A 70 4.68 -42.10 -20.46
C THR A 70 4.14 -40.84 -19.84
N ALA A 71 3.02 -41.03 -19.13
CA ALA A 71 2.58 -40.15 -18.10
C ALA A 71 3.79 -40.07 -17.18
N GLU A 72 4.68 -39.13 -17.50
CA GLU A 72 5.70 -38.62 -16.63
C GLU A 72 4.91 -38.17 -15.41
N THR A 73 4.78 -39.09 -14.47
CA THR A 73 4.35 -38.83 -13.11
C THR A 73 5.41 -37.88 -12.61
N LEU A 74 5.15 -36.57 -12.76
CA LEU A 74 6.04 -35.50 -12.34
C LEU A 74 6.54 -35.87 -10.94
N PRO A 75 7.81 -36.27 -10.81
CA PRO A 75 8.19 -36.88 -9.57
C PRO A 75 8.33 -35.73 -8.57
N ARG A 76 7.41 -35.70 -7.58
CA ARG A 76 7.40 -34.81 -6.40
C ARG A 76 8.79 -34.61 -5.75
N SER A 77 9.77 -35.46 -6.11
CA SER A 77 11.20 -35.46 -5.78
C SER A 77 12.06 -34.25 -6.16
N ARG A 78 11.64 -33.31 -7.03
CA ARG A 78 12.55 -32.22 -7.51
C ARG A 78 12.57 -30.96 -6.65
N LEU A 79 11.84 -30.91 -5.53
CA LEU A 79 11.85 -29.74 -4.66
C LEU A 79 13.15 -29.64 -3.84
N PRO A 80 13.70 -28.43 -3.64
CA PRO A 80 14.82 -28.22 -2.73
C PRO A 80 14.49 -28.73 -1.32
N ARG A 81 15.51 -29.20 -0.60
CA ARG A 81 15.36 -29.81 0.74
C ARG A 81 14.67 -28.92 1.76
N PHE A 82 14.86 -27.60 1.63
CA PHE A 82 14.29 -26.59 2.52
C PHE A 82 12.81 -26.29 2.25
N ILE A 83 12.20 -26.84 1.20
CA ILE A 83 10.78 -26.60 0.87
C ILE A 83 9.90 -27.74 1.40
N LYS A 84 8.75 -27.37 1.97
CA LYS A 84 7.72 -28.31 2.45
C LYS A 84 7.23 -29.19 1.30
N PHE A 85 6.85 -30.43 1.63
CA PHE A 85 6.20 -31.29 0.66
C PHE A 85 4.84 -30.71 0.25
N LEU A 86 4.46 -30.94 -1.00
CA LEU A 86 3.18 -30.50 -1.53
C LEU A 86 2.03 -31.29 -0.89
N PRO A 87 0.87 -30.66 -0.65
CA PRO A 87 -0.27 -31.34 -0.06
C PRO A 87 -0.79 -32.46 -0.97
N SER A 88 -1.40 -33.47 -0.36
CA SER A 88 -1.85 -34.69 -1.05
C SER A 88 -3.11 -34.49 -1.90
N HIS A 89 -3.86 -33.41 -1.67
CA HIS A 89 -5.09 -33.10 -2.41
C HIS A 89 -4.82 -32.64 -3.85
N LEU A 90 -3.60 -32.16 -4.14
CA LEU A 90 -3.23 -31.72 -5.48
C LEU A 90 -3.05 -32.94 -6.39
N ASP A 91 -3.83 -32.97 -7.46
CA ASP A 91 -3.76 -34.01 -8.47
C ASP A 91 -2.60 -33.79 -9.45
N GLN A 92 -2.49 -34.65 -10.47
CA GLN A 92 -1.39 -34.57 -11.42
C GLN A 92 -1.49 -33.34 -12.34
N ASP A 93 -2.70 -32.86 -12.64
CA ASP A 93 -2.94 -31.71 -13.51
C ASP A 93 -2.66 -30.40 -12.77
N ASP A 94 -3.04 -30.32 -11.49
CA ASP A 94 -2.64 -29.23 -10.60
C ASP A 94 -1.11 -29.12 -10.54
N LEU A 95 -0.41 -30.24 -10.36
CA LEU A 95 1.05 -30.28 -10.31
C LEU A 95 1.70 -29.85 -11.63
N ARG A 96 1.14 -30.28 -12.78
CA ARG A 96 1.58 -29.84 -14.11
C ARG A 96 1.39 -28.33 -14.28
N TYR A 97 0.24 -27.81 -13.87
CA TYR A 97 -0.07 -26.39 -13.94
C TYR A 97 0.89 -25.55 -13.08
N LEU A 98 1.07 -25.93 -11.81
CA LEU A 98 2.00 -25.26 -10.89
C LEU A 98 3.43 -25.25 -11.43
N GLN A 99 3.87 -26.36 -12.03
CA GLN A 99 5.18 -26.46 -12.65
C GLN A 99 5.29 -25.61 -13.92
N ALA A 100 4.27 -25.59 -14.78
CA ALA A 100 4.24 -24.74 -15.97
C ALA A 100 4.26 -23.25 -15.63
N ARG A 101 3.62 -22.85 -14.52
CA ARG A 101 3.70 -21.50 -13.94
C ARG A 101 5.03 -21.21 -13.23
N GLY A 102 5.94 -22.18 -13.19
CA GLY A 102 7.27 -22.05 -12.59
C GLY A 102 7.27 -21.94 -11.07
N CYS A 103 6.21 -22.40 -10.38
CA CYS A 103 6.08 -22.27 -8.92
C CYS A 103 7.17 -23.05 -8.15
N PHE A 104 7.76 -24.06 -8.80
CA PHE A 104 8.86 -24.87 -8.27
C PHE A 104 10.24 -24.44 -8.78
N THR A 105 10.32 -23.28 -9.43
CA THR A 105 11.58 -22.64 -9.82
C THR A 105 11.99 -21.66 -8.73
N PHE A 106 13.12 -21.94 -8.08
CA PHE A 106 13.66 -21.15 -6.98
C PHE A 106 14.83 -20.28 -7.44
N LEU A 107 15.15 -19.25 -6.67
CA LEU A 107 16.24 -18.33 -6.98
C LEU A 107 17.59 -18.95 -6.62
N SER A 108 18.68 -18.47 -7.21
CA SER A 108 20.02 -18.93 -6.87
C SER A 108 20.35 -18.66 -5.40
N ALA A 109 21.19 -19.50 -4.81
CA ALA A 109 21.58 -19.36 -3.40
C ALA A 109 22.22 -17.99 -3.10
N ASP A 110 22.99 -17.44 -4.03
CA ASP A 110 23.66 -16.14 -3.84
C ASP A 110 22.70 -14.95 -3.94
N LEU A 111 21.69 -15.03 -4.83
CA LEU A 111 20.61 -14.06 -4.86
C LEU A 111 19.77 -14.15 -3.59
N CYS A 112 19.41 -15.36 -3.15
CA CYS A 112 18.69 -15.57 -1.88
C CYS A 112 19.45 -14.96 -0.69
N LYS A 113 20.78 -15.14 -0.60
CA LYS A 113 21.59 -14.53 0.47
C LYS A 113 21.48 -13.00 0.45
N THR A 114 21.55 -12.41 -0.74
CA THR A 114 21.45 -10.96 -0.89
C THR A 114 20.06 -10.44 -0.55
N ILE A 115 19.01 -11.11 -1.04
CA ILE A 115 17.62 -10.80 -0.71
C ILE A 115 17.40 -10.88 0.81
N MET A 116 17.85 -11.95 1.47
CA MET A 116 17.67 -12.10 2.91
C MET A 116 18.43 -11.06 3.72
N ARG A 117 19.62 -10.65 3.26
CA ARG A 117 20.35 -9.52 3.87
C ARG A 117 19.54 -8.24 3.81
N ARG A 118 19.03 -7.88 2.62
CA ARG A 118 18.24 -6.65 2.40
C ARG A 118 16.87 -6.71 3.07
N TYR A 119 16.24 -7.88 3.11
CA TYR A 119 15.01 -8.12 3.85
C TYR A 119 15.22 -7.85 5.34
N ALA A 120 16.28 -8.40 5.94
CA ALA A 120 16.59 -8.17 7.34
C ALA A 120 16.94 -6.71 7.66
N GLU A 121 17.56 -6.02 6.71
CA GLU A 121 18.01 -4.63 6.84
C GLU A 121 16.85 -3.62 6.71
N PHE A 122 15.98 -3.77 5.71
CA PHE A 122 15.00 -2.72 5.35
C PHE A 122 13.54 -3.14 5.51
N ILE A 123 13.22 -4.43 5.41
CA ILE A 123 11.83 -4.91 5.41
C ILE A 123 11.43 -5.41 6.80
N HIS A 124 12.24 -6.29 7.40
CA HIS A 124 11.94 -6.92 8.68
C HIS A 124 11.74 -5.92 9.84
N PRO A 125 12.48 -4.79 9.94
CA PRO A 125 12.21 -3.80 10.99
C PRO A 125 10.81 -3.18 10.90
N LEU A 126 10.24 -3.07 9.70
CA LEU A 126 8.90 -2.52 9.46
C LEU A 126 7.82 -3.61 9.39
N VAL A 127 8.19 -4.82 8.96
CA VAL A 127 7.30 -5.95 8.66
C VAL A 127 7.82 -7.25 9.30
N PRO A 128 7.93 -7.34 10.65
CA PRO A 128 8.48 -8.49 11.37
C PRO A 128 7.49 -9.68 11.49
N VAL A 129 6.96 -10.11 10.34
CA VAL A 129 5.90 -11.14 10.28
C VAL A 129 6.41 -12.57 10.26
N ILE A 130 7.69 -12.79 9.93
CA ILE A 130 8.33 -14.12 9.95
C ILE A 130 9.27 -14.25 11.14
N ASP A 131 9.53 -15.48 11.57
CA ASP A 131 10.73 -15.78 12.34
C ASP A 131 11.93 -15.78 11.38
N LEU A 132 12.66 -14.67 11.38
CA LEU A 132 13.78 -14.45 10.45
C LEU A 132 14.91 -15.46 10.68
N GLU A 133 15.16 -15.86 11.93
CA GLU A 133 16.21 -16.80 12.27
C GLU A 133 15.88 -18.19 11.74
N GLU A 134 14.67 -18.67 11.99
CA GLU A 134 14.21 -19.97 11.48
C GLU A 134 14.13 -20.00 9.96
N PHE A 135 13.72 -18.89 9.33
CA PHE A 135 13.65 -18.79 7.89
C PHE A 135 15.05 -18.82 7.25
N VAL A 136 16.02 -18.08 7.81
CA VAL A 136 17.42 -18.10 7.36
C VAL A 136 18.06 -19.47 7.58
N ALA A 137 17.81 -20.09 8.74
CA ALA A 137 18.29 -21.42 9.07
C ALA A 137 17.77 -22.46 8.07
N ALA A 138 16.47 -22.46 7.77
CA ALA A 138 15.89 -23.37 6.80
C ALA A 138 16.45 -23.16 5.39
N LEU A 139 16.73 -21.92 4.97
CA LEU A 139 17.28 -21.65 3.63
C LEU A 139 18.73 -22.11 3.44
N PHE A 140 19.59 -21.89 4.44
CA PHE A 140 21.04 -22.01 4.26
C PHE A 140 21.71 -23.05 5.14
N SER A 141 21.06 -23.49 6.22
CA SER A 141 21.59 -24.51 7.12
C SER A 141 20.90 -25.86 6.87
N ASP A 142 21.53 -26.97 7.25
CA ASP A 142 20.95 -28.32 7.11
C ASP A 142 20.02 -28.62 8.31
N VAL A 143 19.00 -27.77 8.51
CA VAL A 143 18.00 -27.90 9.59
C VAL A 143 16.76 -28.60 9.06
N GLU A 144 16.09 -29.38 9.91
CA GLU A 144 14.85 -30.11 9.56
C GLU A 144 13.65 -29.22 9.21
N LYS A 145 13.71 -27.93 9.55
CA LYS A 145 12.62 -26.98 9.32
C LYS A 145 12.49 -26.65 7.82
N LYS A 146 11.25 -26.68 7.35
CA LYS A 146 10.91 -26.46 5.94
C LYS A 146 10.00 -25.25 5.76
N ILE A 147 10.24 -24.53 4.67
CA ILE A 147 9.52 -23.33 4.27
C ILE A 147 8.42 -23.71 3.27
N SER A 148 7.26 -23.08 3.42
CA SER A 148 6.21 -23.17 2.41
C SER A 148 6.63 -22.55 1.07
N PRO A 149 6.32 -23.16 -0.08
CA PRO A 149 6.58 -22.51 -1.36
C PRO A 149 5.87 -21.14 -1.47
N LEU A 150 4.68 -20.99 -0.90
CA LEU A 150 3.96 -19.70 -0.87
C LEU A 150 4.75 -18.64 -0.11
N LEU A 151 5.14 -18.96 1.13
CA LEU A 151 5.90 -18.04 1.97
C LEU A 151 7.26 -17.70 1.37
N TYR A 152 7.93 -18.69 0.77
CA TYR A 152 9.19 -18.47 0.06
C TYR A 152 9.03 -17.38 -0.99
N HIS A 153 8.10 -17.54 -1.94
CA HIS A 153 7.94 -16.57 -3.02
C HIS A 153 7.46 -15.20 -2.52
N ALA A 154 6.62 -15.16 -1.48
CA ALA A 154 6.20 -13.91 -0.85
C ALA A 154 7.36 -13.14 -0.20
N VAL A 155 8.23 -13.83 0.56
CA VAL A 155 9.44 -13.23 1.16
C VAL A 155 10.41 -12.77 0.09
N MET A 156 10.64 -13.58 -0.96
CA MET A 156 11.52 -13.18 -2.06
C MET A 156 10.98 -11.95 -2.81
N CYS A 157 9.68 -11.89 -3.07
CA CYS A 157 9.03 -10.74 -3.70
C CYS A 157 9.21 -9.45 -2.87
N ALA A 158 8.97 -9.53 -1.55
CA ALA A 158 9.13 -8.40 -0.65
C ALA A 158 10.61 -7.98 -0.51
N GLY A 159 11.52 -8.93 -0.36
CA GLY A 159 12.95 -8.66 -0.19
C GLY A 159 13.62 -8.10 -1.46
N LEU A 160 13.20 -8.54 -2.65
CA LEU A 160 13.68 -8.00 -3.94
C LEU A 160 13.43 -6.49 -4.10
N ALA A 161 12.43 -5.93 -3.41
CA ALA A 161 12.17 -4.49 -3.39
C ALA A 161 13.40 -3.70 -2.89
N ALA A 162 14.14 -4.26 -1.94
CA ALA A 162 15.27 -3.63 -1.28
C ALA A 162 16.66 -4.07 -1.83
N VAL A 163 16.69 -4.84 -2.92
CA VAL A 163 17.95 -5.24 -3.58
C VAL A 163 18.35 -4.24 -4.64
N ASP A 164 19.64 -3.97 -4.78
CA ASP A 164 20.18 -3.06 -5.80
C ASP A 164 19.89 -3.58 -7.22
N VAL A 165 19.51 -2.67 -8.12
CA VAL A 165 19.10 -3.03 -9.50
C VAL A 165 20.24 -3.75 -10.22
N GLN A 166 21.48 -3.31 -10.06
CA GLN A 166 22.65 -3.94 -10.69
C GLN A 166 22.81 -5.42 -10.28
N THR A 167 22.53 -5.74 -9.00
CA THR A 167 22.58 -7.14 -8.53
C THR A 167 21.47 -7.97 -9.18
N ILE A 168 20.26 -7.42 -9.33
CA ILE A 168 19.15 -8.10 -9.98
C ILE A 168 19.48 -8.39 -11.46
N LEU A 169 20.00 -7.40 -12.18
CA LEU A 169 20.42 -7.54 -13.58
C LEU A 169 21.52 -8.60 -13.75
N SER A 170 22.50 -8.62 -12.84
CA SER A 170 23.61 -9.61 -12.88
C SER A 170 23.14 -11.06 -12.72
N HIS A 171 21.93 -11.28 -12.18
CA HIS A 171 21.31 -12.60 -12.04
C HIS A 171 20.38 -12.95 -13.22
N GLY A 172 20.40 -12.16 -14.30
CA GLY A 172 19.68 -12.46 -15.55
C GLY A 172 18.24 -11.97 -15.60
N PHE A 173 17.79 -11.16 -14.63
CA PHE A 173 16.50 -10.49 -14.70
C PHE A 173 16.59 -9.23 -15.57
N GLU A 174 15.53 -8.94 -16.32
CA GLU A 174 15.46 -7.74 -17.18
C GLU A 174 15.35 -6.44 -16.37
N SER A 175 14.66 -6.49 -15.23
CA SER A 175 14.48 -5.36 -14.32
C SER A 175 14.10 -5.84 -12.91
N LYS A 176 14.22 -4.95 -11.92
CA LYS A 176 13.72 -5.19 -10.56
C LYS A 176 12.21 -5.46 -10.55
N VAL A 177 11.44 -4.69 -11.33
CA VAL A 177 9.99 -4.87 -11.50
C VAL A 177 9.68 -6.27 -12.03
N ALA A 178 10.37 -6.73 -13.09
CA ALA A 178 10.19 -8.05 -13.67
C ALA A 178 10.50 -9.19 -12.67
N ALA A 179 11.60 -9.06 -11.90
CA ALA A 179 11.98 -10.04 -10.87
C ALA A 179 10.91 -10.16 -9.77
N ARG A 180 10.40 -9.02 -9.28
CA ARG A 180 9.34 -8.97 -8.26
C ARG A 180 8.02 -9.53 -8.79
N LYS A 181 7.61 -9.15 -10.01
CA LYS A 181 6.42 -9.64 -10.71
C LYS A 181 6.44 -11.17 -10.87
N GLN A 182 7.60 -11.74 -11.21
CA GLN A 182 7.76 -13.18 -11.30
C GLN A 182 7.51 -13.87 -9.95
N CYS A 183 8.12 -13.39 -8.86
CA CYS A 183 7.89 -13.94 -7.52
C CYS A 183 6.45 -13.76 -7.05
N TYR A 184 5.86 -12.58 -7.29
CA TYR A 184 4.46 -12.29 -6.99
C TYR A 184 3.52 -13.25 -7.71
N THR A 185 3.72 -13.46 -9.01
CA THR A 185 2.89 -14.34 -9.83
C THR A 185 2.93 -15.78 -9.33
N ARG A 186 4.12 -16.28 -8.96
CA ARG A 186 4.28 -17.62 -8.38
C ARG A 186 3.57 -17.76 -7.04
N ALA A 187 3.76 -16.78 -6.14
CA ALA A 187 3.06 -16.77 -4.85
C ALA A 187 1.54 -16.72 -5.01
N LYS A 188 1.04 -15.85 -5.91
CA LYS A 188 -0.38 -15.73 -6.22
C LYS A 188 -0.97 -17.05 -6.74
N VAL A 189 -0.28 -17.73 -7.66
CA VAL A 189 -0.74 -19.03 -8.19
C VAL A 189 -0.79 -20.08 -7.08
N LEU A 190 0.22 -20.14 -6.22
CA LEU A 190 0.23 -21.06 -5.07
C LEU A 190 -0.91 -20.79 -4.08
N PHE A 191 -1.24 -19.51 -3.87
CA PHE A 191 -2.39 -19.10 -3.06
C PHE A 191 -3.72 -19.49 -3.73
N ASP A 192 -3.87 -19.25 -5.03
CA ASP A 192 -5.10 -19.53 -5.79
C ASP A 192 -5.43 -21.01 -5.86
N MET A 193 -4.40 -21.85 -5.89
CA MET A 193 -4.51 -23.31 -5.93
C MET A 193 -4.56 -23.94 -4.52
N ASP A 194 -4.75 -23.15 -3.47
CA ASP A 194 -4.87 -23.60 -2.07
C ASP A 194 -3.72 -24.54 -1.62
N VAL A 195 -2.50 -24.28 -2.11
CA VAL A 195 -1.34 -25.14 -1.82
C VAL A 195 -0.91 -25.02 -0.34
N GLU A 196 -1.14 -23.87 0.27
CA GLU A 196 -0.83 -23.63 1.68
C GLU A 196 -2.06 -23.88 2.56
N THR A 197 -1.94 -24.82 3.50
CA THR A 197 -3.00 -25.16 4.45
C THR A 197 -2.83 -24.47 5.80
N ASP A 198 -1.62 -23.99 6.11
CA ASP A 198 -1.33 -23.23 7.32
C ASP A 198 -1.76 -21.78 7.16
N ARG A 199 -2.90 -21.46 7.76
CA ARG A 199 -3.48 -20.10 7.78
C ARG A 199 -2.54 -19.02 8.31
N LEU A 200 -1.63 -19.36 9.24
CA LEU A 200 -0.66 -18.40 9.73
C LEU A 200 0.31 -18.01 8.61
N VAL A 201 0.73 -18.99 7.81
CA VAL A 201 1.59 -18.78 6.64
C VAL A 201 0.84 -18.00 5.56
N THR A 202 -0.42 -18.33 5.30
CA THR A 202 -1.27 -17.58 4.37
C THR A 202 -1.37 -16.11 4.80
N CYS A 203 -1.63 -15.84 6.09
CA CYS A 203 -1.65 -14.49 6.64
C CYS A 203 -0.31 -13.75 6.44
N GLN A 204 0.82 -14.38 6.78
CA GLN A 204 2.16 -13.81 6.59
C GLN A 204 2.43 -13.49 5.12
N ALA A 205 2.12 -14.42 4.22
CA ALA A 205 2.31 -14.25 2.79
C ALA A 205 1.46 -13.10 2.25
N SER A 206 0.17 -13.00 2.63
CA SER A 206 -0.70 -11.91 2.22
C SER A 206 -0.17 -10.54 2.68
N ILE A 207 0.32 -10.40 3.90
CA ILE A 207 0.95 -9.15 4.38
C ILE A 207 2.19 -8.78 3.55
N LEU A 208 3.00 -9.76 3.16
CA LEU A 208 4.20 -9.52 2.34
C LEU A 208 3.83 -9.14 0.90
N LEU A 209 2.82 -9.80 0.33
CA LEU A 209 2.33 -9.55 -1.03
C LEU A 209 1.63 -8.19 -1.15
N SER A 210 1.13 -7.61 -0.05
CA SER A 210 0.60 -6.24 -0.05
C SER A 210 1.66 -5.16 -0.32
N SER A 211 2.95 -5.54 -0.45
CA SER A 211 4.03 -4.62 -0.86
C SER A 211 4.16 -4.45 -2.38
N TRP A 212 3.37 -5.19 -3.16
CA TRP A 212 3.35 -5.16 -4.61
C TRP A 212 2.05 -4.54 -5.13
N ALA A 213 2.18 -3.67 -6.13
CA ALA A 213 1.06 -3.10 -6.87
C ALA A 213 1.43 -3.06 -8.36
N SER A 214 0.48 -3.39 -9.22
CA SER A 214 0.60 -3.35 -10.69
C SER A 214 -0.79 -3.19 -11.28
N TYR A 215 -0.93 -2.37 -12.33
CA TYR A 215 -2.20 -2.17 -13.03
C TYR A 215 -2.68 -3.44 -13.75
N GLU A 216 -1.76 -4.35 -14.08
CA GLU A 216 -2.10 -5.62 -14.75
C GLU A 216 -2.76 -6.64 -13.82
N HIS A 217 -2.73 -6.41 -12.51
CA HIS A 217 -3.24 -7.35 -11.53
C HIS A 217 -4.45 -6.77 -10.82
N SER A 218 -5.59 -7.46 -10.95
CA SER A 218 -6.82 -7.10 -10.25
C SER A 218 -6.74 -7.14 -8.72
N ARG A 219 -5.66 -7.70 -8.16
CA ARG A 219 -5.42 -7.79 -6.72
C ARG A 219 -4.39 -6.76 -6.30
N ASP A 220 -4.89 -5.68 -5.77
CA ASP A 220 -4.12 -4.57 -5.22
C ASP A 220 -3.66 -4.86 -3.76
N PRO A 221 -2.86 -3.98 -3.15
CA PRO A 221 -2.50 -4.08 -1.75
C PRO A 221 -3.69 -4.19 -0.78
N PHE A 222 -4.82 -3.54 -1.10
CA PHE A 222 -6.01 -3.51 -0.26
C PHE A 222 -6.76 -4.86 -0.25
N TYR A 223 -6.72 -5.61 -1.35
CA TYR A 223 -7.17 -7.00 -1.43
C TYR A 223 -6.33 -7.89 -0.50
N TRP A 224 -5.01 -7.86 -0.62
CA TRP A 224 -4.12 -8.71 0.18
C TRP A 224 -4.22 -8.41 1.67
N MET A 225 -4.39 -7.13 2.03
CA MET A 225 -4.71 -6.71 3.39
C MET A 225 -6.02 -7.35 3.88
N GLY A 226 -7.06 -7.39 3.05
CA GLY A 226 -8.33 -8.05 3.37
C GLY A 226 -8.19 -9.55 3.64
N VAL A 227 -7.42 -10.25 2.80
CA VAL A 227 -7.11 -11.67 3.02
C VAL A 227 -6.38 -11.86 4.35
N ALA A 228 -5.36 -11.05 4.63
CA ALA A 228 -4.61 -11.13 5.87
C ALA A 228 -5.48 -10.89 7.12
N ILE A 229 -6.41 -9.93 7.06
CA ILE A 229 -7.40 -9.68 8.13
C ILE A 229 -8.28 -10.90 8.35
N SER A 230 -8.82 -11.48 7.28
CA SER A 230 -9.68 -12.68 7.37
C SER A 230 -8.95 -13.85 8.06
N GLU A 231 -7.70 -14.09 7.68
CA GLU A 231 -6.89 -15.15 8.30
C GLU A 231 -6.56 -14.85 9.76
N ALA A 232 -6.18 -13.61 10.08
CA ALA A 232 -5.86 -13.19 11.45
C ALA A 232 -7.07 -13.34 12.39
N CYS A 233 -8.27 -12.93 11.94
CA CYS A 233 -9.52 -13.06 12.68
C CYS A 233 -9.91 -14.54 12.87
N THR A 234 -9.72 -15.38 11.84
CA THR A 234 -10.01 -16.81 11.98
C THR A 234 -9.07 -17.49 12.98
N LEU A 235 -7.80 -17.09 12.98
CA LEU A 235 -6.81 -17.50 13.98
C LEU A 235 -7.02 -16.85 15.36
N ARG A 236 -8.01 -15.96 15.49
CA ARG A 236 -8.34 -15.19 16.71
C ARG A 236 -7.16 -14.38 17.26
N ILE A 237 -6.25 -13.96 16.38
CA ILE A 237 -5.06 -13.18 16.75
C ILE A 237 -5.46 -11.79 17.27
N ASP A 238 -6.61 -11.28 16.82
CA ASP A 238 -7.24 -10.02 17.22
C ASP A 238 -7.72 -10.00 18.69
N LYS A 239 -7.92 -11.18 19.32
CA LYS A 239 -8.55 -11.29 20.64
C LYS A 239 -7.52 -11.40 21.77
N PRO A 240 -7.53 -10.48 22.75
CA PRO A 240 -6.71 -10.61 23.95
C PRO A 240 -6.96 -11.95 24.66
N GLY A 241 -5.89 -12.66 25.02
CA GLY A 241 -5.96 -13.92 25.76
C GLY A 241 -6.13 -15.19 24.93
N SER A 242 -6.50 -15.10 23.63
CA SER A 242 -6.68 -16.27 22.76
C SER A 242 -5.41 -17.11 22.59
N ASN A 243 -4.26 -16.46 22.67
CA ASN A 243 -2.94 -17.06 22.45
C ASN A 243 -2.29 -17.60 23.73
N THR A 244 -2.93 -17.50 24.91
CA THR A 244 -2.30 -17.86 26.20
C THR A 244 -1.86 -19.31 26.32
N ASN A 245 -2.52 -20.22 25.60
CA ASN A 245 -2.19 -21.65 25.56
C ASN A 245 -1.02 -21.99 24.61
N LEU A 246 -0.57 -21.04 23.79
CA LEU A 246 0.53 -21.26 22.85
C LEU A 246 1.89 -21.08 23.54
N PRO A 247 2.97 -21.69 23.03
CA PRO A 247 4.32 -21.34 23.44
C PRO A 247 4.57 -19.83 23.31
N LYS A 248 5.32 -19.22 24.25
CA LYS A 248 5.59 -17.76 24.26
C LYS A 248 6.13 -17.26 22.91
N LYS A 249 6.94 -18.07 22.22
CA LYS A 249 7.47 -17.79 20.88
C LYS A 249 6.36 -17.55 19.84
N ASP A 250 5.33 -18.38 19.84
CA ASP A 250 4.21 -18.26 18.91
C ASP A 250 3.28 -17.11 19.30
N GLN A 251 3.13 -16.85 20.60
CA GLN A 251 2.39 -15.69 21.10
C GLN A 251 2.99 -14.38 20.59
N VAL A 252 4.31 -14.21 20.73
CA VAL A 252 4.98 -12.98 20.28
C VAL A 252 4.96 -12.85 18.77
N LEU A 253 5.11 -13.95 18.01
CA LEU A 253 5.00 -13.93 16.55
C LEU A 253 3.61 -13.48 16.10
N ARG A 254 2.54 -14.02 16.70
CA ARG A 254 1.16 -13.61 16.39
C ARG A 254 0.90 -12.15 16.74
N GLN A 255 1.46 -11.65 17.85
CA GLN A 255 1.35 -10.25 18.23
C GLN A 255 2.08 -9.32 17.25
N ARG A 256 3.26 -9.72 16.76
CA ARG A 256 3.97 -8.98 15.69
C ARG A 256 3.17 -8.97 14.39
N ILE A 257 2.60 -10.11 14.00
CA ILE A 257 1.75 -10.21 12.80
C ILE A 257 0.54 -9.27 12.92
N TRP A 258 -0.15 -9.27 14.07
CA TRP A 258 -1.30 -8.38 14.31
C TRP A 258 -0.95 -6.90 14.17
N TRP A 259 0.09 -6.47 14.87
CA TRP A 259 0.49 -5.06 14.84
C TRP A 259 1.05 -4.67 13.48
N THR A 260 1.77 -5.55 12.80
CA THR A 260 2.20 -5.27 11.42
C THR A 260 1.02 -5.14 10.47
N LEU A 261 -0.04 -5.94 10.65
CA LEU A 261 -1.25 -5.83 9.86
C LEU A 261 -1.95 -4.48 10.07
N ILE A 262 -2.08 -4.02 11.31
CA ILE A 262 -2.60 -2.67 11.65
C ILE A 262 -1.75 -1.57 11.00
N LEU A 263 -0.42 -1.66 11.14
CA LEU A 263 0.49 -0.68 10.56
C LEU A 263 0.43 -0.64 9.03
N ARG A 264 0.28 -1.80 8.39
CA ARG A 264 0.09 -1.92 6.95
C ARG A 264 -1.25 -1.37 6.50
N GLU A 265 -2.32 -1.60 7.25
CA GLU A 265 -3.62 -1.01 6.97
C GLU A 265 -3.55 0.51 7.02
N CYS A 266 -2.91 1.10 8.04
CA CYS A 266 -2.63 2.56 8.07
C CYS A 266 -1.94 3.05 6.79
N ASP A 267 -0.82 2.42 6.45
CA ASP A 267 0.01 2.85 5.33
C ASP A 267 -0.75 2.77 3.99
N ILE A 268 -1.53 1.70 3.78
CA ILE A 268 -2.36 1.50 2.57
C ILE A 268 -3.52 2.48 2.57
N CYS A 269 -4.27 2.60 3.66
CA CYS A 269 -5.42 3.50 3.76
C CYS A 269 -5.04 4.98 3.63
N LEU A 270 -3.89 5.40 4.16
CA LEU A 270 -3.33 6.74 3.92
C LEU A 270 -3.00 6.97 2.45
N THR A 271 -2.50 5.95 1.76
CA THR A 271 -2.19 6.05 0.33
C THR A 271 -3.47 6.12 -0.52
N LEU A 272 -4.49 5.35 -0.15
CA LEU A 272 -5.73 5.21 -0.93
C LEU A 272 -6.85 6.15 -0.49
N GLY A 273 -6.70 6.89 0.61
CA GLY A 273 -7.75 7.74 1.17
C GLY A 273 -8.98 6.99 1.67
N ARG A 274 -8.82 5.74 2.12
CA ARG A 274 -9.93 4.85 2.52
C ARG A 274 -10.00 4.67 4.04
N PRO A 275 -11.21 4.46 4.61
CA PRO A 275 -11.30 4.09 6.01
C PRO A 275 -10.67 2.71 6.27
N PRO A 276 -10.03 2.52 7.43
CA PRO A 276 -9.50 1.23 7.84
C PRO A 276 -10.63 0.28 8.27
N ARG A 277 -10.42 -1.02 8.12
CA ARG A 277 -11.40 -2.09 8.45
C ARG A 277 -11.22 -2.61 9.87
N ILE A 278 -9.99 -2.58 10.42
CA ILE A 278 -9.72 -3.11 11.77
C ILE A 278 -10.26 -2.15 12.83
N SER A 279 -10.95 -2.71 13.84
CA SER A 279 -11.23 -1.96 15.07
C SER A 279 -10.06 -2.09 16.03
N LEU A 280 -9.45 -0.95 16.40
CA LEU A 280 -8.37 -0.91 17.39
C LEU A 280 -8.86 -1.11 18.84
N TYR A 281 -10.17 -1.27 19.04
CA TYR A 281 -10.74 -1.50 20.37
C TYR A 281 -10.11 -2.74 21.01
N ARG A 282 -9.58 -2.59 22.24
CA ARG A 282 -8.89 -3.65 23.00
C ARG A 282 -7.63 -4.24 22.33
N SER A 283 -6.98 -3.51 21.41
CA SER A 283 -5.65 -3.89 20.91
C SER A 283 -4.56 -3.24 21.78
N PRO A 284 -3.94 -3.95 22.74
CA PRO A 284 -2.87 -3.37 23.56
C PRO A 284 -1.64 -3.06 22.71
N LEU A 285 -1.08 -1.86 22.89
CA LEU A 285 0.12 -1.41 22.18
C LEU A 285 1.25 -2.46 22.26
N PRO A 286 2.06 -2.62 21.20
CA PRO A 286 3.18 -3.53 21.22
C PRO A 286 4.20 -3.07 22.26
N GLN A 287 4.80 -4.02 22.97
CA GLN A 287 5.84 -3.79 23.95
C GLN A 287 7.15 -4.45 23.49
N HIS A 288 8.26 -4.13 24.14
CA HIS A 288 9.57 -4.66 23.76
C HIS A 288 9.69 -6.19 23.86
N ASP A 289 8.87 -6.83 24.67
CA ASP A 289 8.89 -8.29 24.85
C ASP A 289 8.55 -9.07 23.57
N ILE A 290 7.86 -8.44 22.61
CA ILE A 290 7.53 -9.07 21.33
C ILE A 290 8.73 -9.19 20.39
N PHE A 291 9.79 -8.42 20.62
CA PHE A 291 11.00 -8.41 19.79
C PHE A 291 12.15 -9.21 20.38
N GLY A 292 11.92 -9.85 21.54
CA GLY A 292 12.94 -10.62 22.26
C GLY A 292 13.75 -11.51 21.33
N ASN A 293 15.06 -11.27 21.30
CA ASN A 293 15.97 -11.97 20.41
C ASN A 293 16.42 -13.28 21.06
N THR A 294 15.84 -14.41 20.66
CA THR A 294 16.34 -15.75 21.02
C THR A 294 17.46 -16.23 20.08
N ALA A 295 18.09 -15.34 19.31
CA ALA A 295 19.06 -15.71 18.28
C ALA A 295 20.21 -16.56 18.82
N SER A 296 20.22 -17.83 18.41
CA SER A 296 21.41 -18.68 18.49
C SER A 296 22.42 -18.21 17.43
N LEU A 297 23.69 -18.11 17.83
CA LEU A 297 24.78 -17.67 16.94
C LEU A 297 24.89 -18.50 15.65
N SER A 298 24.47 -19.77 15.69
CA SER A 298 24.68 -20.76 14.63
C SER A 298 23.93 -20.46 13.33
N HIS A 299 22.78 -19.78 13.37
CA HIS A 299 21.91 -19.66 12.20
C HIS A 299 22.35 -18.61 11.18
N TYR A 300 23.17 -17.64 11.56
CA TYR A 300 23.67 -16.58 10.67
C TYR A 300 25.07 -16.84 10.11
N SER A 301 25.57 -18.07 10.18
CA SER A 301 26.90 -18.44 9.62
C SER A 301 27.04 -18.10 8.13
N HIS A 302 25.95 -18.21 7.37
CA HIS A 302 25.90 -17.88 5.94
C HIS A 302 25.56 -16.41 5.65
N LEU A 303 25.17 -15.62 6.67
CA LEU A 303 24.79 -14.21 6.56
C LEU A 303 25.45 -13.38 7.69
N PRO A 304 26.79 -13.24 7.69
CA PRO A 304 27.52 -12.60 8.79
C PRO A 304 27.09 -11.16 9.05
N GLU A 305 26.88 -10.36 7.99
CA GLU A 305 26.43 -8.96 8.13
C GLU A 305 25.03 -8.85 8.72
N THR A 306 24.11 -9.73 8.34
CA THR A 306 22.79 -9.83 8.98
C THR A 306 22.94 -10.21 10.45
N GLY A 307 23.82 -11.15 10.76
CA GLY A 307 24.14 -11.54 12.12
C GLY A 307 24.70 -10.38 12.96
N LYS A 308 25.54 -9.51 12.39
CA LYS A 308 26.04 -8.30 13.05
C LYS A 308 24.90 -7.31 13.34
N LEU A 309 24.11 -6.96 12.33
CA LEU A 309 22.93 -6.08 12.47
C LEU A 309 22.00 -6.57 13.59
N ARG A 310 21.68 -7.87 13.59
CA ARG A 310 20.77 -8.51 14.56
C ARG A 310 21.34 -8.58 15.97
N ARG A 311 22.65 -8.46 16.13
CA ARG A 311 23.33 -8.52 17.44
C ARG A 311 23.67 -7.16 18.01
N ASP A 312 23.67 -6.11 17.20
CA ASP A 312 23.89 -4.75 17.68
C ASP A 312 22.77 -4.34 18.64
N PRO A 313 23.02 -4.28 19.96
CA PRO A 313 21.98 -3.96 20.94
C PRO A 313 21.48 -2.52 20.79
N TRP A 314 22.34 -1.62 20.32
CA TRP A 314 22.07 -0.19 20.19
C TRP A 314 21.11 0.08 19.01
N ILE A 315 21.35 -0.58 17.88
CA ILE A 315 20.48 -0.49 16.70
C ILE A 315 19.18 -1.24 16.91
N GLN A 316 19.24 -2.49 17.40
CA GLN A 316 18.03 -3.30 17.61
C GLN A 316 17.06 -2.61 18.55
N ARG A 317 17.56 -2.07 19.66
CA ARG A 317 16.74 -1.32 20.60
C ARG A 317 16.01 -0.14 19.93
N ARG A 318 16.67 0.58 19.02
CA ARG A 318 16.07 1.72 18.30
C ARG A 318 15.04 1.28 17.26
N LEU A 319 15.31 0.22 16.51
CA LEU A 319 14.34 -0.33 15.56
C LEU A 319 13.06 -0.77 16.28
N GLU A 320 13.20 -1.41 17.44
CA GLU A 320 12.05 -1.78 18.29
C GLU A 320 11.28 -0.55 18.79
N MET A 321 11.99 0.47 19.29
CA MET A 321 11.38 1.72 19.74
C MET A 321 10.64 2.41 18.59
N ALA A 322 11.26 2.53 17.42
CA ALA A 322 10.64 3.13 16.24
C ALA A 322 9.37 2.37 15.80
N TYR A 323 9.37 1.04 15.88
CA TYR A 323 8.16 0.24 15.62
C TYR A 323 7.03 0.55 16.62
N ILE A 324 7.36 0.64 17.91
CA ILE A 324 6.38 0.98 18.95
C ILE A 324 5.84 2.41 18.75
N GLU A 325 6.70 3.36 18.39
CA GLU A 325 6.27 4.72 18.07
C GLU A 325 5.40 4.77 16.81
N LYS A 326 5.69 3.95 15.79
CA LYS A 326 4.81 3.79 14.62
C LYS A 326 3.43 3.26 15.01
N ALA A 327 3.36 2.34 15.98
CA ALA A 327 2.10 1.82 16.49
C ALA A 327 1.28 2.88 17.24
N LYS A 328 1.93 3.79 17.98
CA LYS A 328 1.25 4.93 18.61
C LYS A 328 0.76 5.93 17.55
N LEU A 329 1.58 6.25 16.56
CA LEU A 329 1.19 7.10 15.42
C LEU A 329 -0.02 6.54 14.69
N ALA A 330 -0.08 5.22 14.50
CA ALA A 330 -1.22 4.54 13.88
C ALA A 330 -2.55 4.83 14.60
N LEU A 331 -2.55 4.94 15.94
CA LEU A 331 -3.77 5.28 16.69
C LEU A 331 -4.36 6.64 16.29
N VAL A 332 -3.50 7.63 16.00
CA VAL A 332 -3.91 8.96 15.54
C VAL A 332 -4.37 8.87 14.07
N ILE A 333 -3.64 8.15 13.23
CA ILE A 333 -3.99 7.94 11.81
C ILE A 333 -5.37 7.29 11.64
N TYR A 334 -5.73 6.30 12.47
CA TYR A 334 -7.07 5.71 12.41
C TYR A 334 -8.18 6.72 12.71
N GLN A 335 -7.92 7.71 13.58
CA GLN A 335 -8.89 8.77 13.85
C GLN A 335 -9.00 9.74 12.67
N ILE A 336 -7.86 10.08 12.05
CA ILE A 336 -7.80 10.90 10.83
C ILE A 336 -8.59 10.24 9.70
N LEU A 337 -8.32 8.97 9.39
CA LEU A 337 -8.98 8.26 8.30
C LEU A 337 -10.49 8.12 8.53
N LYS A 338 -10.93 7.92 9.78
CA LYS A 338 -12.36 7.91 10.13
C LYS A 338 -13.01 9.27 9.91
N LEU A 339 -12.36 10.36 10.33
CA LEU A 339 -12.83 11.73 10.11
C LEU A 339 -12.91 12.06 8.61
N SER A 340 -11.94 11.62 7.82
CA SER A 340 -11.92 11.81 6.36
C SER A 340 -13.04 11.04 5.66
N SER A 341 -13.50 9.90 6.20
CA SER A 341 -14.59 9.10 5.62
C SER A 341 -15.99 9.49 6.09
N SER A 342 -16.10 10.27 7.17
CA SER A 342 -17.37 10.64 7.78
C SER A 342 -18.01 11.79 7.02
N ASN A 343 -18.99 11.49 6.17
CA ASN A 343 -19.84 12.50 5.51
C ASN A 343 -20.92 13.08 6.45
N ASP A 344 -21.15 12.46 7.61
CA ASP A 344 -22.24 12.81 8.54
C ASP A 344 -22.03 14.14 9.30
N ASP A 345 -20.90 14.82 9.09
CA ASP A 345 -20.58 16.11 9.73
C ASP A 345 -21.46 17.28 9.24
N VAL A 346 -22.34 17.07 8.26
CA VAL A 346 -23.40 18.04 7.91
C VAL A 346 -24.25 18.39 9.14
N ALA A 347 -24.39 17.48 10.11
CA ALA A 347 -25.13 17.72 11.35
C ALA A 347 -24.31 18.41 12.46
N SER A 348 -22.99 18.21 12.53
CA SER A 348 -22.11 18.74 13.59
C SER A 348 -21.60 20.18 13.30
N GLY A 349 -21.69 20.60 12.04
CA GLY A 349 -21.31 21.94 11.57
C GLY A 349 -19.80 22.08 11.31
N GLN A 350 -19.46 22.81 10.25
CA GLN A 350 -18.08 23.00 9.75
C GLN A 350 -17.08 23.42 10.85
N LYS A 351 -17.51 24.25 11.81
CA LYS A 351 -16.66 24.70 12.94
C LYS A 351 -16.23 23.54 13.85
N SER A 352 -17.13 22.59 14.13
CA SER A 352 -16.81 21.41 14.95
C SER A 352 -15.80 20.52 14.23
N ARG A 353 -15.99 20.33 12.93
CA ARG A 353 -15.07 19.59 12.07
C ARG A 353 -13.68 20.24 12.03
N ASN A 354 -13.60 21.55 11.78
CA ASN A 354 -12.33 22.29 11.78
C ASN A 354 -11.62 22.18 13.14
N ALA A 355 -12.33 22.35 14.25
CA ALA A 355 -11.75 22.19 15.59
C ALA A 355 -11.17 20.78 15.78
N ARG A 356 -11.84 19.74 15.28
CA ARG A 356 -11.34 18.35 15.36
C ARG A 356 -10.11 18.12 14.48
N ILE A 357 -10.05 18.75 13.30
CA ILE A 357 -8.88 18.70 12.41
C ILE A 357 -7.65 19.26 13.14
N TRP A 358 -7.76 20.47 13.68
CA TRP A 358 -6.65 21.09 14.41
C TRP A 358 -6.24 20.33 15.67
N GLN A 359 -7.20 19.70 16.36
CA GLN A 359 -6.89 18.80 17.47
C GLN A 359 -6.03 17.61 17.03
N LEU A 360 -6.40 16.93 15.94
CA LEU A 360 -5.63 15.80 15.41
C LEU A 360 -4.25 16.23 14.89
N GLU A 361 -4.12 17.42 14.31
CA GLU A 361 -2.81 17.97 13.94
C GLU A 361 -1.94 18.20 15.19
N SER A 362 -2.54 18.72 16.28
CA SER A 362 -1.85 18.85 17.57
C SER A 362 -1.40 17.49 18.10
N GLU A 363 -2.25 16.46 18.05
CA GLU A 363 -1.89 15.10 18.46
C GLU A 363 -0.71 14.54 17.65
N LEU A 364 -0.66 14.79 16.33
CA LEU A 364 0.48 14.41 15.48
C LEU A 364 1.77 15.17 15.85
N LYS A 365 1.66 16.47 16.15
CA LYS A 365 2.80 17.30 16.58
C LYS A 365 3.31 16.86 17.96
N ASP A 366 2.41 16.64 18.90
CA ASP A 366 2.71 16.17 20.24
C ASP A 366 3.37 14.80 20.20
N TRP A 367 2.88 13.88 19.36
CA TRP A 367 3.53 12.59 19.12
C TRP A 367 4.98 12.76 18.65
N ARG A 368 5.24 13.64 17.67
CA ARG A 368 6.61 13.90 17.16
C ARG A 368 7.52 14.49 18.23
N LEU A 369 7.00 15.41 19.05
CA LEU A 369 7.74 16.03 20.15
C LEU A 369 8.06 15.05 21.30
N GLN A 370 7.24 14.01 21.46
CA GLN A 370 7.40 12.98 22.48
C GLN A 370 8.25 11.79 22.05
N LEU A 371 8.82 11.83 20.83
CA LEU A 371 9.75 10.77 20.39
C LEU A 371 10.91 10.65 21.40
N PRO A 372 11.28 9.42 21.80
CA PRO A 372 12.41 9.19 22.71
C PRO A 372 13.70 9.81 22.17
N MET A 373 14.53 10.32 23.09
CA MET A 373 15.81 10.96 22.74
C MET A 373 16.69 10.02 21.91
N GLU A 374 16.62 8.71 22.15
CA GLU A 374 17.37 7.69 21.41
C GLU A 374 17.01 7.63 19.91
N LEU A 375 15.78 8.03 19.55
CA LEU A 375 15.32 8.12 18.17
C LEU A 375 15.57 9.49 17.56
N THR A 376 15.66 10.55 18.37
CA THR A 376 15.90 11.92 17.88
C THR A 376 17.38 12.31 17.89
N SER A 377 18.22 11.64 18.69
CA SER A 377 19.67 11.79 18.70
C SER A 377 20.26 11.14 17.45
N TYR A 378 19.96 11.74 16.30
CA TYR A 378 20.59 11.39 15.05
C TYR A 378 22.01 11.96 15.04
N ASP A 379 23.01 11.10 15.00
CA ASP A 379 24.34 11.55 14.63
C ASP A 379 24.34 11.78 13.11
N ALA A 380 24.57 13.01 12.65
CA ALA A 380 24.73 13.27 11.21
C ALA A 380 25.93 12.50 10.63
N ALA A 381 26.82 12.00 11.50
CA ALA A 381 27.92 11.11 11.17
C ALA A 381 27.57 9.62 11.30
N LEU A 382 26.32 9.21 11.04
CA LEU A 382 26.01 7.79 10.80
C LEU A 382 27.02 7.25 9.76
N ASN A 383 27.76 6.22 10.13
CA ASN A 383 28.64 5.53 9.21
C ASN A 383 27.76 4.65 8.31
N LEU A 384 27.11 5.24 7.30
CA LEU A 384 26.25 4.54 6.34
C LEU A 384 26.98 3.46 5.53
N PHE A 385 28.29 3.28 5.74
CA PHE A 385 29.05 2.11 5.33
C PHE A 385 28.61 0.83 6.06
N GLU A 386 28.04 0.94 7.27
CA GLU A 386 27.49 -0.17 8.04
C GLU A 386 25.99 -0.33 7.78
N GLY A 387 25.53 -1.58 7.60
CA GLY A 387 24.10 -1.84 7.34
C GLY A 387 23.18 -1.50 8.50
N ALA A 388 23.73 -1.34 9.71
CA ALA A 388 23.00 -1.00 10.92
C ALA A 388 22.44 0.43 10.88
N ASP A 389 23.27 1.39 10.50
CA ASP A 389 22.88 2.79 10.38
C ASP A 389 21.85 3.02 9.26
N ARG A 390 22.01 2.33 8.12
CA ARG A 390 21.04 2.40 7.02
C ARG A 390 19.67 1.86 7.39
N SER A 391 19.62 0.76 8.14
CA SER A 391 18.38 0.16 8.63
C SER A 391 17.59 1.14 9.51
N LEU A 392 18.28 1.79 10.45
CA LEU A 392 17.69 2.78 11.33
C LEU A 392 17.24 4.03 10.57
N GLN A 393 18.09 4.56 9.67
CA GLN A 393 17.79 5.69 8.83
C GLN A 393 16.53 5.47 7.98
N MET A 394 16.43 4.33 7.29
CA MET A 394 15.24 3.98 6.50
C MET A 394 13.98 3.87 7.37
N THR A 395 14.10 3.27 8.57
CA THR A 395 12.98 3.06 9.48
C THR A 395 12.41 4.40 9.98
N MET A 396 13.28 5.31 10.41
CA MET A 396 12.84 6.63 10.89
C MET A 396 12.37 7.55 9.77
N SER A 397 13.01 7.53 8.60
CA SER A 397 12.48 8.26 7.44
C SER A 397 11.09 7.75 7.07
N THR A 398 10.85 6.43 7.08
CA THR A 398 9.51 5.86 6.87
C THR A 398 8.52 6.35 7.93
N LEU A 399 8.94 6.37 9.20
CA LEU A 399 8.10 6.83 10.31
C LEU A 399 7.68 8.29 10.15
N LEU A 400 8.64 9.19 9.85
CA LEU A 400 8.38 10.62 9.64
C LEU A 400 7.56 10.87 8.38
N LEU A 401 7.85 10.17 7.28
CA LEU A 401 7.06 10.26 6.04
C LEU A 401 5.62 9.80 6.27
N THR A 402 5.38 8.73 7.04
CA THR A 402 4.01 8.31 7.43
C THR A 402 3.29 9.41 8.22
N GLN A 403 3.97 10.08 9.16
CA GLN A 403 3.39 11.20 9.92
C GLN A 403 3.03 12.38 9.00
N LEU A 404 3.94 12.78 8.11
CA LEU A 404 3.71 13.89 7.18
C LEU A 404 2.58 13.57 6.18
N MET A 405 2.50 12.33 5.72
CA MET A 405 1.39 11.86 4.89
C MET A 405 0.05 11.93 5.64
N ALA A 406 0.04 11.67 6.95
CA ALA A 406 -1.14 11.82 7.78
C ALA A 406 -1.58 13.29 7.91
N VAL A 407 -0.63 14.24 8.01
CA VAL A 407 -0.94 15.68 7.97
C VAL A 407 -1.57 16.07 6.64
N VAL A 408 -1.02 15.63 5.51
CA VAL A 408 -1.63 15.93 4.20
C VAL A 408 -3.03 15.34 4.11
N MET A 409 -3.22 14.07 4.50
CA MET A 409 -4.54 13.41 4.52
C MET A 409 -5.56 14.13 5.39
N LEU A 410 -5.12 14.69 6.52
CA LEU A 410 -5.99 15.36 7.49
C LEU A 410 -6.53 16.71 6.97
N HIS A 411 -5.70 17.49 6.29
CA HIS A 411 -6.09 18.83 5.81
C HIS A 411 -6.63 18.84 4.39
N ARG A 412 -6.42 17.77 3.60
CA ARG A 412 -6.76 17.77 2.16
C ARG A 412 -8.23 18.09 1.86
N SER A 413 -9.18 17.65 2.69
CA SER A 413 -10.61 17.85 2.42
C SER A 413 -11.03 19.31 2.55
N GLU A 414 -10.30 20.09 3.36
CA GLU A 414 -10.60 21.51 3.60
C GLU A 414 -9.81 22.42 2.67
N ALA A 415 -8.74 21.91 2.05
CA ALA A 415 -7.92 22.65 1.09
C ALA A 415 -8.42 22.41 -0.35
N SER A 416 -9.26 23.32 -0.84
CA SER A 416 -9.71 23.26 -2.24
C SER A 416 -8.59 23.66 -3.21
N ALA A 417 -8.34 22.82 -4.22
CA ALA A 417 -7.42 23.12 -5.32
C ALA A 417 -7.80 24.40 -6.09
N THR A 418 -9.10 24.70 -6.22
CA THR A 418 -9.57 25.91 -6.91
C THR A 418 -9.30 27.19 -6.11
N ASN A 419 -9.27 27.08 -4.78
CA ASN A 419 -8.97 28.19 -3.87
C ASN A 419 -7.48 28.26 -3.48
N TRP A 420 -6.65 27.31 -3.92
CA TRP A 420 -5.23 27.22 -3.57
C TRP A 420 -4.42 28.50 -3.88
N PRO A 421 -4.61 29.16 -5.04
CA PRO A 421 -3.91 30.43 -5.30
C PRO A 421 -4.40 31.55 -4.39
N LYS A 422 -5.69 31.56 -4.04
CA LYS A 422 -6.33 32.60 -3.21
C LYS A 422 -5.95 32.47 -1.74
N SER A 423 -5.82 31.25 -1.23
CA SER A 423 -5.42 31.01 0.17
C SER A 423 -4.01 31.51 0.49
N SER A 424 -3.20 31.79 -0.55
CA SER A 424 -1.86 32.39 -0.40
C SER A 424 -1.87 33.93 -0.40
N GLN A 425 -2.97 34.58 -0.81
CA GLN A 425 -3.04 36.03 -1.10
C GLN A 425 -3.77 36.88 -0.07
N ILE A 426 -4.42 36.30 0.95
CA ILE A 426 -5.27 37.07 1.88
C ILE A 426 -4.42 38.14 2.57
N GLY A 427 -4.69 39.41 2.22
CA GLY A 427 -4.02 40.61 2.74
C GLY A 427 -4.49 41.01 4.15
N ASP A 428 -3.97 42.13 4.65
CA ASP A 428 -4.10 42.57 6.05
C ASP A 428 -5.55 42.87 6.54
N ASP A 429 -6.57 42.86 5.69
CA ASP A 429 -7.98 43.12 6.06
C ASP A 429 -8.73 41.87 6.59
N TRP A 430 -8.06 41.06 7.41
CA TRP A 430 -8.51 39.71 7.82
C TRP A 430 -9.38 39.65 9.09
N PHE A 431 -9.68 40.77 9.76
CA PHE A 431 -10.34 40.73 11.08
C PHE A 431 -11.73 40.07 11.10
N ASP A 432 -12.41 39.96 9.95
CA ASP A 432 -13.81 39.50 9.91
C ASP A 432 -14.06 38.14 9.21
N ASP A 433 -13.09 37.52 8.52
CA ASP A 433 -13.30 36.27 7.78
C ASP A 433 -12.55 35.06 8.38
N ILE A 434 -13.19 34.45 9.39
CA ILE A 434 -12.67 33.25 10.08
C ILE A 434 -12.50 32.07 9.10
N GLU A 435 -13.38 31.94 8.10
CA GLU A 435 -13.34 30.81 7.16
C GLU A 435 -12.15 30.93 6.21
N ALA A 436 -11.84 32.15 5.75
CA ALA A 436 -10.66 32.41 4.95
C ALA A 436 -9.36 32.14 5.72
N LEU A 437 -9.31 32.47 7.02
CA LEU A 437 -8.17 32.19 7.88
C LEU A 437 -7.95 30.68 8.08
N ASP A 438 -9.03 29.92 8.33
CA ASP A 438 -8.96 28.46 8.45
C ASP A 438 -8.43 27.84 7.14
N ALA A 439 -8.97 28.24 5.98
CA ALA A 439 -8.55 27.75 4.67
C ALA A 439 -7.05 28.01 4.38
N GLN A 440 -6.54 29.18 4.79
CA GLN A 440 -5.12 29.50 4.74
C GLN A 440 -4.29 28.59 5.66
N GLY A 441 -4.78 28.33 6.88
CA GLY A 441 -4.18 27.40 7.82
C GLY A 441 -4.03 26.00 7.25
N HIS A 442 -5.10 25.43 6.68
CA HIS A 442 -5.06 24.10 6.06
C HIS A 442 -4.05 24.04 4.91
N THR A 443 -4.05 25.04 4.02
CA THR A 443 -3.08 25.13 2.90
C THR A 443 -1.65 25.17 3.42
N ARG A 444 -1.39 25.95 4.49
CA ARG A 444 -0.06 26.08 5.08
C ARG A 444 0.44 24.77 5.68
N SER A 445 -0.40 24.03 6.39
CA SER A 445 -0.04 22.73 6.96
C SER A 445 0.32 21.71 5.86
N ILE A 446 -0.46 21.65 4.78
CA ILE A 446 -0.17 20.76 3.63
C ILE A 446 1.15 21.15 2.95
N ARG A 447 1.36 22.45 2.70
CA ARG A 447 2.60 22.96 2.08
C ARG A 447 3.83 22.63 2.90
N GLN A 448 3.77 22.87 4.21
CA GLN A 448 4.87 22.55 5.12
C GLN A 448 5.17 21.04 5.12
N ALA A 449 4.13 20.21 5.13
CA ALA A 449 4.30 18.76 5.06
C ALA A 449 4.96 18.32 3.74
N ALA A 450 4.53 18.87 2.60
CA ALA A 450 5.12 18.56 1.29
C ALA A 450 6.59 19.00 1.19
N HIS A 451 6.93 20.16 1.75
CA HIS A 451 8.31 20.62 1.85
C HIS A 451 9.18 19.63 2.64
N GLU A 452 8.76 19.25 3.85
CA GLU A 452 9.51 18.30 4.69
C GLU A 452 9.62 16.91 4.03
N ILE A 453 8.57 16.45 3.35
CA ILE A 453 8.60 15.20 2.58
C ILE A 453 9.71 15.26 1.53
N THR A 454 9.78 16.33 0.73
CA THR A 454 10.82 16.47 -0.29
C THR A 454 12.22 16.49 0.32
N THR A 455 12.43 17.19 1.44
CA THR A 455 13.73 17.23 2.13
C THR A 455 14.17 15.85 2.66
N ILE A 456 13.24 15.05 3.19
CA ILE A 456 13.55 13.68 3.63
C ILE A 456 13.94 12.80 2.42
N HIS A 457 13.21 12.91 1.31
CA HIS A 457 13.54 12.17 0.08
C HIS A 457 14.87 12.60 -0.53
N GLU A 458 15.19 13.90 -0.50
CA GLU A 458 16.49 14.43 -0.91
C GLU A 458 17.63 13.80 -0.10
N THR A 459 17.49 13.80 1.23
CA THR A 459 18.46 13.16 2.14
C THR A 459 18.62 11.66 1.84
N LEU A 460 17.52 10.94 1.61
CA LEU A 460 17.56 9.52 1.28
C LEU A 460 18.23 9.25 -0.06
N HIS A 461 18.06 10.14 -1.05
CA HIS A 461 18.70 10.04 -2.35
C HIS A 461 20.20 10.31 -2.27
N GLU A 462 20.63 11.34 -1.53
CA GLU A 462 22.05 11.60 -1.26
C GLU A 462 22.74 10.41 -0.57
N GLN A 463 22.00 9.69 0.27
CA GLN A 463 22.44 8.49 0.99
C GLN A 463 22.32 7.19 0.16
N GLN A 464 21.88 7.26 -1.10
CA GLN A 464 21.68 6.11 -2.01
C GLN A 464 20.68 5.08 -1.48
N LEU A 465 19.69 5.53 -0.70
CA LEU A 465 18.66 4.67 -0.12
C LEU A 465 17.35 4.64 -0.92
N THR A 466 17.18 5.54 -1.89
CA THR A 466 15.97 5.64 -2.75
C THR A 466 15.57 4.30 -3.38
N GLY A 467 16.56 3.52 -3.86
CA GLY A 467 16.32 2.23 -4.48
C GLY A 467 15.74 1.15 -3.56
N SER A 468 15.70 1.39 -2.24
CA SER A 468 15.18 0.46 -1.23
C SER A 468 13.94 0.97 -0.48
N LEU A 469 13.32 2.05 -0.97
CA LEU A 469 12.18 2.68 -0.31
C LEU A 469 10.96 1.74 -0.21
N PRO A 470 10.28 1.69 0.94
CA PRO A 470 8.98 1.04 1.06
C PRO A 470 7.91 1.67 0.14
N PRO A 471 6.87 0.92 -0.29
CA PRO A 471 5.81 1.43 -1.15
C PRO A 471 5.13 2.71 -0.63
N THR A 472 4.93 2.82 0.68
CA THR A 472 4.34 4.00 1.34
C THR A 472 5.16 5.26 1.09
N CYS A 473 6.50 5.16 1.09
CA CYS A 473 7.38 6.29 0.79
C CYS A 473 7.23 6.76 -0.65
N VAL A 474 6.96 5.84 -1.60
CA VAL A 474 6.67 6.19 -3.00
C VAL A 474 5.36 7.00 -3.10
N ALA A 475 4.35 6.68 -2.29
CA ALA A 475 3.13 7.50 -2.25
C ALA A 475 3.41 8.91 -1.72
N THR A 476 4.21 9.05 -0.66
CA THR A 476 4.50 10.36 -0.05
C THR A 476 5.17 11.35 -1.02
N ILE A 477 6.15 10.89 -1.83
CA ILE A 477 6.81 11.75 -2.82
C ILE A 477 5.85 12.16 -3.93
N CYS A 478 4.94 11.29 -4.36
CA CYS A 478 3.91 11.63 -5.33
C CYS A 478 2.97 12.70 -4.78
N THR A 479 2.57 12.57 -3.50
CA THR A 479 1.77 13.59 -2.80
C THR A 479 2.51 14.93 -2.70
N ALA A 480 3.81 14.93 -2.39
CA ALA A 480 4.59 16.17 -2.33
C ALA A 480 4.70 16.84 -3.71
N VAL A 481 4.99 16.08 -4.77
CA VAL A 481 5.02 16.62 -6.14
C VAL A 481 3.70 17.30 -6.49
N PHE A 482 2.58 16.67 -6.14
CA PHE A 482 1.27 17.24 -6.40
C PHE A 482 1.07 18.61 -5.72
N VAL A 483 1.41 18.70 -4.42
CA VAL A 483 1.35 19.97 -3.67
C VAL A 483 2.26 21.02 -4.30
N HIS A 484 3.48 20.66 -4.71
CA HIS A 484 4.40 21.59 -5.36
C HIS A 484 3.91 22.04 -6.74
N LEU A 485 3.16 21.21 -7.49
CA LEU A 485 2.52 21.64 -8.74
C LEU A 485 1.43 22.69 -8.49
N LEU A 486 0.67 22.58 -7.40
CA LEU A 486 -0.29 23.60 -6.99
C LEU A 486 0.41 24.90 -6.59
N ASP A 487 1.47 24.82 -5.78
CA ASP A 487 2.24 25.99 -5.35
C ASP A 487 3.00 26.66 -6.51
N ALA A 488 3.43 25.90 -7.51
CA ALA A 488 4.07 26.45 -8.70
C ALA A 488 3.09 27.25 -9.59
N ARG A 489 1.78 27.12 -9.38
CA ARG A 489 0.74 27.99 -9.96
C ARG A 489 0.41 29.21 -9.09
N SER A 490 1.03 29.34 -7.92
CA SER A 490 0.84 30.51 -7.06
C SER A 490 1.32 31.78 -7.77
N THR A 491 0.59 32.85 -7.53
CA THR A 491 0.92 34.22 -7.96
C THR A 491 2.06 34.81 -7.13
N GLU A 492 2.28 34.29 -5.92
CA GLU A 492 3.34 34.69 -5.00
C GLU A 492 4.70 34.17 -5.47
N GLY A 493 5.61 35.09 -5.83
CA GLY A 493 6.95 34.78 -6.33
C GLY A 493 7.74 33.80 -5.45
N PRO A 494 7.86 34.04 -4.13
CA PRO A 494 8.65 33.16 -3.25
C PRO A 494 8.09 31.73 -3.13
N ILE A 495 6.76 31.58 -3.06
CA ILE A 495 6.11 30.26 -2.97
C ILE A 495 6.37 29.48 -4.26
N ARG A 496 6.17 30.15 -5.39
CA ARG A 496 6.35 29.54 -6.71
C ARG A 496 7.81 29.16 -6.98
N GLU A 497 8.78 30.02 -6.63
CA GLU A 497 10.20 29.72 -6.79
C GLU A 497 10.63 28.53 -5.92
N ALA A 498 10.20 28.50 -4.65
CA ALA A 498 10.44 27.35 -3.78
C ALA A 498 9.83 26.07 -4.35
N ALA A 499 8.59 26.11 -4.82
CA ALA A 499 7.91 24.95 -5.40
C ALA A 499 8.64 24.40 -6.64
N LEU A 500 9.12 25.27 -7.54
CA LEU A 500 9.90 24.84 -8.70
C LEU A 500 11.21 24.16 -8.31
N LYS A 501 11.91 24.67 -7.28
CA LYS A 501 13.12 24.03 -6.75
C LYS A 501 12.81 22.63 -6.17
N HIS A 502 11.74 22.48 -5.40
CA HIS A 502 11.35 21.18 -4.86
C HIS A 502 10.93 20.20 -5.97
N LEU A 503 10.26 20.69 -7.02
CA LEU A 503 9.94 19.88 -8.20
C LEU A 503 11.20 19.39 -8.91
N ASP A 504 12.24 20.20 -9.02
CA ASP A 504 13.54 19.76 -9.55
C ASP A 504 14.13 18.61 -8.71
N THR A 505 14.15 18.74 -7.39
CA THR A 505 14.58 17.67 -6.48
C THR A 505 13.72 16.40 -6.64
N CYS A 506 12.40 16.52 -6.76
CA CYS A 506 11.55 15.36 -6.99
C CYS A 506 11.83 14.70 -8.35
N LEU A 507 12.10 15.49 -9.40
CA LEU A 507 12.40 15.00 -10.75
C LEU A 507 13.74 14.26 -10.84
N THR A 508 14.71 14.53 -9.96
CA THR A 508 15.95 13.72 -9.90
C THR A 508 15.72 12.35 -9.27
N ILE A 509 14.76 12.25 -8.34
CA ILE A 509 14.46 11.04 -7.57
C ILE A 509 13.49 10.11 -8.32
N LEU A 510 12.51 10.66 -9.05
CA LEU A 510 11.46 9.91 -9.76
C LEU A 510 11.97 8.79 -10.68
N PRO A 511 13.04 8.96 -11.49
CA PRO A 511 13.58 7.89 -12.32
C PRO A 511 14.04 6.66 -11.52
N GLU A 512 14.64 6.87 -10.34
CA GLU A 512 15.06 5.77 -9.45
C GLU A 512 13.85 5.05 -8.84
N LEU A 513 12.81 5.82 -8.47
CA LEU A 513 11.55 5.25 -7.96
C LEU A 513 10.84 4.39 -9.01
N GLY A 514 10.88 4.81 -10.27
CA GLY A 514 10.38 4.05 -11.41
C GLY A 514 11.02 2.67 -11.58
N GLN A 515 12.27 2.49 -11.13
CA GLN A 515 12.93 1.18 -11.13
C GLN A 515 12.39 0.24 -10.04
N VAL A 516 11.75 0.79 -8.99
CA VAL A 516 11.26 0.03 -7.83
C VAL A 516 9.76 -0.26 -7.92
N ASN A 517 9.00 0.68 -8.48
CA ASN A 517 7.54 0.63 -8.55
C ASN A 517 7.05 0.96 -9.97
N GLU A 518 6.25 0.06 -10.54
CA GLU A 518 5.65 0.23 -11.87
C GLU A 518 4.82 1.52 -11.95
N ALA A 519 3.98 1.78 -10.95
CA ALA A 519 3.14 2.98 -10.89
C ALA A 519 3.95 4.29 -10.85
N ALA A 520 5.18 4.26 -10.31
CA ALA A 520 6.02 5.45 -10.28
C ALA A 520 6.49 5.87 -11.69
N ASN A 521 6.62 4.94 -12.64
CA ASN A 521 6.91 5.28 -14.03
C ASN A 521 5.75 6.01 -14.70
N ASP A 522 4.52 5.59 -14.41
CA ASP A 522 3.31 6.24 -14.94
C ASP A 522 3.17 7.66 -14.39
N ILE A 523 3.38 7.79 -13.08
CA ILE A 523 3.37 9.08 -12.39
C ILE A 523 4.48 10.01 -12.93
N ALA A 524 5.69 9.49 -13.15
CA ALA A 524 6.78 10.26 -13.77
C ALA A 524 6.43 10.75 -15.19
N ARG A 525 5.75 9.92 -16.00
CA ARG A 525 5.28 10.29 -17.35
C ARG A 525 4.25 11.42 -17.32
N LEU A 526 3.44 11.52 -16.26
CA LEU A 526 2.45 12.60 -16.07
C LEU A 526 3.07 13.88 -15.50
N ILE A 527 4.01 13.76 -14.56
CA ILE A 527 4.61 14.90 -13.85
C ILE A 527 5.50 15.73 -14.79
N VAL A 528 6.33 15.09 -15.62
CA VAL A 528 7.31 15.82 -16.44
C VAL A 528 6.64 16.87 -17.36
N PRO A 529 5.59 16.53 -18.13
CA PRO A 529 4.84 17.53 -18.91
C PRO A 529 4.16 18.59 -18.05
N ALA A 530 3.60 18.21 -16.90
CA ALA A 530 2.94 19.15 -15.99
C ALA A 530 3.92 20.22 -15.47
N VAL A 531 5.12 19.81 -15.04
CA VAL A 531 6.18 20.74 -14.62
C VAL A 531 6.60 21.65 -15.77
N GLN A 532 6.74 21.12 -16.99
CA GLN A 532 7.07 21.92 -18.17
C GLN A 532 5.99 22.96 -18.50
N ALA A 533 4.71 22.59 -18.40
CA ALA A 533 3.59 23.50 -18.64
C ALA A 533 3.55 24.65 -17.62
N VAL A 534 3.76 24.36 -16.34
CA VAL A 534 3.82 25.37 -15.27
C VAL A 534 5.03 26.29 -15.41
N ARG A 535 6.15 25.79 -15.96
CA ARG A 535 7.29 26.66 -16.32
C ARG A 535 6.97 27.55 -17.52
N ALA A 536 6.33 27.01 -18.55
CA ALA A 536 6.00 27.73 -19.77
C ALA A 536 4.97 28.86 -19.55
N SER A 537 3.99 28.68 -18.65
CA SER A 537 3.01 29.73 -18.30
C SER A 537 3.66 31.00 -17.72
N SER A 538 4.93 30.93 -17.33
CA SER A 538 5.70 32.06 -16.83
C SER A 538 6.75 32.64 -17.77
N ALA A 539 6.88 32.12 -19.00
CA ALA A 539 7.64 32.84 -20.02
C ALA A 539 6.92 34.17 -20.27
N PRO A 540 7.56 35.34 -20.09
CA PRO A 540 6.93 36.60 -20.43
C PRO A 540 6.55 36.52 -21.90
N ALA A 541 5.25 36.67 -22.19
CA ALA A 541 4.75 36.79 -23.55
C ALA A 541 5.64 37.81 -24.25
N THR A 542 6.46 37.33 -25.18
CA THR A 542 7.33 38.16 -26.00
C THR A 542 6.47 39.27 -26.55
N SER A 543 6.75 40.49 -26.08
CA SER A 543 6.29 41.78 -26.57
C SER A 543 5.34 41.66 -27.76
N LYS A 544 4.05 41.85 -27.51
CA LYS A 544 3.09 42.22 -28.57
C LYS A 544 3.60 43.49 -29.23
N GLU A 545 4.34 43.34 -30.32
CA GLU A 545 4.54 44.41 -31.28
C GLU A 545 3.20 44.69 -31.96
N ASN A 546 2.60 45.80 -31.54
CA ASN A 546 1.89 46.76 -32.37
C ASN A 546 1.19 46.20 -33.62
N ALA A 547 -0.06 45.79 -33.46
CA ALA A 547 -1.04 45.86 -34.54
C ALA A 547 -2.24 46.69 -34.06
N THR A 548 -2.19 47.96 -34.47
CA THR A 548 -3.25 48.97 -34.41
C THR A 548 -4.53 48.54 -35.14
N SER A 549 -5.67 48.69 -34.44
CA SER A 549 -7.00 49.13 -34.94
C SER A 549 -7.87 48.13 -35.76
N PRO A 550 -9.21 48.32 -35.85
CA PRO A 550 -10.19 48.79 -34.86
C PRO A 550 -11.54 48.01 -34.82
N SER A 551 -12.28 48.16 -33.72
CA SER A 551 -13.76 48.23 -33.54
C SER A 551 -14.74 47.28 -34.29
N ARG A 552 -15.49 46.49 -33.49
CA ARG A 552 -16.89 45.96 -33.64
C ARG A 552 -17.15 45.00 -34.84
N PRO A 553 -18.13 44.05 -34.74
CA PRO A 553 -19.38 44.17 -33.98
C PRO A 553 -19.78 42.98 -33.10
N THR A 554 -20.53 43.33 -32.06
CA THR A 554 -21.45 42.51 -31.28
C THR A 554 -22.50 41.84 -32.16
N GLY A 555 -22.66 40.52 -32.01
CA GLY A 555 -23.90 39.81 -32.35
C GLY A 555 -23.70 38.57 -33.22
N LEU A 556 -23.46 37.41 -32.60
CA LEU A 556 -23.97 36.15 -33.15
C LEU A 556 -24.35 35.21 -32.01
N ASN A 557 -25.63 34.87 -32.04
CA ASN A 557 -26.40 34.06 -31.11
C ASN A 557 -25.72 32.72 -30.77
N ARG A 558 -25.55 32.47 -29.47
CA ARG A 558 -25.32 31.11 -28.94
C ARG A 558 -26.66 30.35 -29.03
N PRO A 559 -26.72 29.19 -29.70
CA PRO A 559 -27.98 28.46 -29.87
C PRO A 559 -28.45 27.89 -28.53
N GLN A 560 -29.65 28.29 -28.14
CA GLN A 560 -30.44 27.65 -27.09
C GLN A 560 -30.88 26.28 -27.60
N TYR A 561 -30.23 25.21 -27.14
CA TYR A 561 -30.81 23.87 -27.25
C TYR A 561 -31.89 23.73 -26.18
N THR A 562 -33.13 23.78 -26.67
CA THR A 562 -34.36 23.58 -25.93
C THR A 562 -34.53 22.13 -25.49
N ASN A 563 -35.03 21.97 -24.26
CA ASN A 563 -35.61 20.77 -23.69
C ASN A 563 -36.51 20.00 -24.68
N GLY A 564 -36.38 18.67 -24.73
CA GLY A 564 -37.32 17.83 -25.47
C GLY A 564 -37.00 16.34 -25.50
N ALA A 565 -37.52 15.63 -24.48
CA ALA A 565 -38.03 14.25 -24.51
C ALA A 565 -37.06 13.05 -24.26
N PRO A 566 -37.58 11.96 -23.64
CA PRO A 566 -36.80 11.01 -22.83
C PRO A 566 -36.60 9.65 -23.50
N LEU A 567 -35.46 9.00 -23.26
CA LEU A 567 -35.20 7.61 -23.71
C LEU A 567 -34.45 6.83 -22.62
N ASP A 568 -35.23 5.95 -21.97
CA ASP A 568 -34.91 4.62 -21.48
C ASP A 568 -33.49 4.31 -20.96
N THR A 569 -33.41 4.14 -19.65
CA THR A 569 -32.36 3.38 -18.94
C THR A 569 -32.23 1.96 -19.52
N PRO A 570 -31.07 1.56 -20.08
CA PRO A 570 -30.85 0.18 -20.49
C PRO A 570 -30.74 -0.73 -19.26
N SER A 571 -31.50 -1.83 -19.30
CA SER A 571 -31.51 -2.88 -18.29
C SER A 571 -30.18 -3.65 -18.24
N PHE A 572 -29.78 -3.99 -17.02
CA PHE A 572 -28.55 -4.65 -16.58
C PHE A 572 -28.32 -6.10 -17.10
N MET A 573 -28.84 -6.49 -18.26
CA MET A 573 -28.64 -7.83 -18.82
C MET A 573 -28.35 -7.74 -20.31
N ASP A 574 -27.13 -7.31 -20.66
CA ASP A 574 -26.50 -7.66 -21.93
C ASP A 574 -25.01 -7.94 -21.71
N GLY A 575 -24.70 -9.23 -21.64
CA GLY A 575 -23.65 -9.84 -22.44
C GLY A 575 -22.21 -9.40 -22.20
N VAL A 576 -21.54 -10.14 -21.32
CA VAL A 576 -20.09 -10.36 -21.31
C VAL A 576 -19.61 -10.81 -22.70
N MET A 577 -18.79 -10.01 -23.38
CA MET A 577 -17.92 -10.42 -24.49
C MET A 577 -16.53 -9.77 -24.33
N PRO A 578 -15.43 -10.47 -24.68
CA PRO A 578 -14.10 -10.22 -24.10
C PRO A 578 -13.21 -9.26 -24.91
N ASP A 579 -12.28 -8.64 -24.17
CA ASP A 579 -11.00 -8.03 -24.58
C ASP A 579 -10.97 -7.20 -25.88
N GLN A 580 -11.38 -5.94 -25.76
CA GLN A 580 -10.78 -4.86 -26.53
C GLN A 580 -10.23 -3.81 -25.55
N ALA A 581 -8.90 -3.64 -25.55
CA ALA A 581 -8.26 -2.52 -24.86
C ALA A 581 -8.90 -1.21 -25.34
N PRO A 582 -9.33 -0.32 -24.44
CA PRO A 582 -10.05 0.89 -24.83
C PRO A 582 -9.16 1.74 -25.74
N ILE A 583 -9.66 2.02 -26.95
CA ILE A 583 -9.10 3.02 -27.85
C ILE A 583 -9.45 4.38 -27.24
N ILE A 584 -8.51 4.95 -26.49
CA ILE A 584 -8.68 6.22 -25.78
C ILE A 584 -8.64 7.38 -26.80
N ASN A 585 -9.77 7.64 -27.44
CA ASN A 585 -10.04 8.89 -28.16
C ASN A 585 -10.87 9.81 -27.26
N GLY A 586 -10.19 10.48 -26.34
CA GLY A 586 -10.79 11.49 -25.46
C GLY A 586 -9.70 12.06 -24.56
N THR A 587 -9.60 13.38 -24.50
CA THR A 587 -8.73 14.14 -23.58
C THR A 587 -9.22 13.93 -22.14
N LEU A 588 -8.93 12.77 -21.56
CA LEU A 588 -9.08 12.53 -20.13
C LEU A 588 -8.02 13.33 -19.39
N SER A 589 -8.44 14.03 -18.33
CA SER A 589 -7.56 14.89 -17.57
C SER A 589 -6.59 14.03 -16.73
N PRO A 590 -5.33 14.45 -16.53
CA PRO A 590 -4.37 13.77 -15.64
C PRO A 590 -4.85 13.42 -14.23
N TRP A 591 -5.98 13.99 -13.77
CA TRP A 591 -6.63 13.65 -12.50
C TRP A 591 -7.41 12.35 -12.52
N ASP A 592 -8.12 12.09 -13.62
CA ASP A 592 -8.82 10.82 -13.85
C ASP A 592 -7.83 9.65 -13.75
N LEU A 593 -6.57 9.89 -14.13
CA LEU A 593 -5.46 8.93 -14.09
C LEU A 593 -4.86 8.69 -12.71
N PHE A 594 -4.81 9.68 -11.80
CA PHE A 594 -4.23 9.45 -10.46
C PHE A 594 -5.24 8.80 -9.50
N GLY A 595 -6.52 9.17 -9.63
CA GLY A 595 -7.63 8.43 -9.02
C GLY A 595 -7.67 7.01 -9.57
N SER A 596 -7.78 6.81 -10.89
CA SER A 596 -7.85 5.46 -11.48
C SER A 596 -6.58 4.61 -11.35
N ALA A 597 -5.38 5.18 -11.28
CA ALA A 597 -4.16 4.39 -11.06
C ALA A 597 -4.07 3.81 -9.64
N LEU A 598 -4.84 4.35 -8.70
CA LEU A 598 -4.89 3.90 -7.30
C LEU A 598 -6.29 3.47 -6.83
N GLU A 599 -7.34 3.61 -7.66
CA GLU A 599 -8.70 3.19 -7.34
C GLU A 599 -9.14 1.92 -8.09
N PHE A 600 -9.42 0.88 -7.31
CA PHE A 600 -10.57 0.00 -7.55
C PHE A 600 -11.59 0.22 -6.43
N GLY A 601 -12.63 1.02 -6.68
CA GLY A 601 -13.89 1.04 -5.91
C GLY A 601 -13.89 1.79 -4.58
N GLY A 602 -13.84 3.12 -4.63
CA GLY A 602 -14.09 4.07 -3.54
C GLY A 602 -14.58 5.38 -4.15
N GLN A 603 -15.14 6.30 -3.37
CA GLN A 603 -15.47 7.62 -3.89
C GLN A 603 -14.19 8.28 -4.41
N ASP A 604 -14.22 8.72 -5.68
CA ASP A 604 -13.18 9.54 -6.31
C ASP A 604 -12.71 10.62 -5.32
N PRO A 605 -11.49 10.53 -4.77
CA PRO A 605 -11.02 11.46 -3.76
C PRO A 605 -10.79 12.87 -4.30
N PHE A 606 -11.04 13.15 -5.58
CA PHE A 606 -10.77 14.43 -6.26
C PHE A 606 -11.89 14.90 -7.21
N PHE A 607 -13.14 14.48 -6.97
CA PHE A 607 -14.33 14.94 -7.69
C PHE A 607 -14.39 16.49 -7.72
N GLY A 608 -14.30 17.10 -8.92
CA GLY A 608 -14.44 18.56 -9.14
C GLY A 608 -13.23 19.30 -9.74
N ILE A 609 -12.25 18.61 -10.34
CA ILE A 609 -10.97 19.22 -10.81
C ILE A 609 -10.81 19.26 -12.35
N GLU A 610 -11.89 19.03 -13.11
CA GLU A 610 -11.88 19.00 -14.59
C GLU A 610 -11.29 20.27 -15.26
N GLY A 611 -11.35 21.43 -14.57
CA GLY A 611 -10.85 22.72 -15.09
C GLY A 611 -9.34 22.97 -14.99
N ILE A 612 -8.49 22.00 -14.60
CA ILE A 612 -7.04 22.24 -14.41
C ILE A 612 -6.24 22.34 -15.71
N PHE A 613 -6.71 21.76 -16.81
CA PHE A 613 -6.02 21.74 -18.11
C PHE A 613 -6.65 22.63 -19.18
N ASP A 614 -7.70 23.37 -18.85
CA ASP A 614 -8.15 24.48 -19.69
C ASP A 614 -7.34 25.73 -19.33
N PRO A 615 -6.38 26.16 -20.17
CA PRO A 615 -5.98 27.56 -20.14
C PRO A 615 -7.21 28.36 -20.55
N GLU A 616 -7.65 29.31 -19.72
CA GLU A 616 -8.73 30.25 -20.06
C GLU A 616 -8.63 30.81 -21.48
#